data_AF-A0A955QER8-F1
#
_entry.id   AF-A0A955QER8-F1
#
_cell.length_a   1.000
_cell.length_b   1.000
_cell.length_c   1.000
_cell.angle_alpha   90.00
_cell.angle_beta   90.00
_cell.angle_gamma   90.00
#
_symmetry.space_group_name_H-M   'P 1'
#
loop_
_entity.id
_entity.type
_entity.pdbx_description
1 polymer ?
#
loop_
_entity_poly.entity_id
_entity_poly.type
_entity_poly.pdbx_seq_one_letter_code
_entity_poly.pdbx_strand_id
1 'polypeptide(L)'
;TLGIYCENCRMRHRMTIAHSTAVRTEPSDPDSSLTDFDALYGCFQSHPDDVRIAKVDVEHDGIQFRCRPCHRIFALDVCLFETYQS
;
A
#
# COMPACT_ATOMS: atom_id res chain seq x y z
N THR A 1 0.50 -4.79 10.48
CA THR A 1 1.72 -5.13 9.72
C THR A 1 1.33 -5.83 8.43
N LEU A 2 1.93 -5.48 7.30
CA LEU A 2 1.61 -5.98 5.97
C LEU A 2 2.85 -6.65 5.33
N GLY A 3 2.66 -7.80 4.70
CA GLY A 3 3.70 -8.50 3.94
C GLY A 3 3.48 -8.29 2.44
N ILE A 4 4.41 -7.66 1.73
CA ILE A 4 4.24 -7.27 0.33
C ILE A 4 5.40 -7.76 -0.51
N TYR A 5 5.08 -8.41 -1.63
CA TYR A 5 6.08 -8.73 -2.63
C TYR A 5 6.43 -7.47 -3.45
N CYS A 6 7.71 -7.10 -3.44
CA CYS A 6 8.25 -6.02 -4.25
C CYS A 6 8.90 -6.62 -5.50
N GLU A 7 8.34 -6.31 -6.67
CA GLU A 7 8.88 -6.79 -7.95
C GLU A 7 10.24 -6.15 -8.29
N ASN A 8 10.50 -4.94 -7.80
CA ASN A 8 11.77 -4.26 -8.00
C ASN A 8 12.92 -4.96 -7.26
N CYS A 9 12.67 -5.38 -6.02
CA CYS A 9 13.66 -6.06 -5.19
C CYS A 9 13.61 -7.60 -5.34
N ARG A 10 12.55 -8.16 -5.94
CA ARG A 10 12.23 -9.59 -5.96
C ARG A 10 12.21 -10.23 -4.56
N MET A 11 11.72 -9.50 -3.56
CA MET A 11 11.68 -9.91 -2.16
C MET A 11 10.33 -9.57 -1.52
N ARG A 12 10.01 -10.23 -0.40
CA ARG A 12 8.82 -9.94 0.40
C ARG A 12 9.20 -9.05 1.59
N HIS A 13 8.69 -7.82 1.59
CA HIS A 13 8.92 -6.84 2.64
C HIS A 13 7.84 -6.95 3.71
N ARG A 14 8.22 -6.80 4.98
CA ARG A 14 7.29 -6.67 6.09
C ARG A 14 7.25 -5.21 6.51
N MET A 15 6.07 -4.59 6.41
CA MET A 15 5.88 -3.17 6.70
C MET A 15 4.98 -3.00 7.93
N THR A 16 5.33 -2.05 8.78
CA THR A 16 4.50 -1.59 9.90
C THR A 16 4.04 -0.17 9.57
N ILE A 17 2.74 -0.02 9.26
CA ILE A 17 2.15 1.29 8.96
C ILE A 17 1.75 1.93 10.29
N ALA A 18 2.25 3.14 10.55
CA ALA A 18 1.99 3.87 11.79
C ALA A 18 0.86 4.90 11.66
N HIS A 19 0.82 5.65 10.54
CA HIS A 19 -0.25 6.61 10.23
C HIS A 19 -0.55 6.61 8.73
N SER A 20 -1.81 6.54 8.35
CA SER A 20 -2.24 6.61 6.95
C SER A 20 -2.68 8.02 6.60
N THR A 21 -1.84 8.77 5.90
CA THR A 21 -2.25 10.03 5.25
C THR A 21 -2.35 9.77 3.76
N ALA A 22 -3.58 9.57 3.29
CA ALA A 22 -3.81 9.23 1.90
C ALA A 22 -4.03 10.49 1.05
N VAL A 23 -3.26 10.61 -0.02
CA VAL A 23 -3.56 11.54 -1.12
C VAL A 23 -4.26 10.74 -2.21
N ARG A 24 -5.58 10.97 -2.33
CA ARG A 24 -6.41 10.38 -3.40
C ARG A 24 -6.03 10.93 -4.76
N THR A 25 -5.94 10.05 -5.75
CA THR A 25 -6.06 10.43 -7.16
C THR A 25 -7.12 9.51 -7.78
N GLU A 26 -8.34 10.05 -7.85
CA GLU A 26 -9.68 9.53 -8.24
C GLU A 26 -9.76 8.70 -9.57
N PRO A 27 -10.90 8.03 -9.93
CA PRO A 27 -12.27 8.35 -9.50
C PRO A 27 -13.13 7.25 -8.87
N SER A 28 -13.78 7.68 -7.78
CA SER A 28 -15.18 7.42 -7.39
C SER A 28 -15.63 5.97 -7.21
N ASP A 29 -15.51 5.47 -5.99
CA ASP A 29 -16.66 5.31 -5.07
C ASP A 29 -16.14 4.74 -3.74
N PRO A 30 -16.52 5.32 -2.59
CA PRO A 30 -16.75 4.43 -1.46
C PRO A 30 -17.86 4.90 -0.53
N ASP A 31 -18.51 3.91 0.07
CA ASP A 31 -18.83 3.91 1.49
C ASP A 31 -17.78 4.73 2.26
N SER A 32 -18.09 6.01 2.48
CA SER A 32 -17.12 7.04 2.91
C SER A 32 -16.77 6.91 4.39
N SER A 33 -17.09 5.76 4.97
CA SER A 33 -16.85 5.39 6.36
C SER A 33 -15.54 4.62 6.56
N LEU A 34 -14.99 4.01 5.50
CA LEU A 34 -13.74 3.24 5.59
C LEU A 34 -12.51 4.14 5.47
N THR A 35 -11.53 3.95 6.34
CA THR A 35 -10.22 4.59 6.18
C THR A 35 -9.53 4.01 4.94
N ASP A 36 -8.67 4.79 4.28
CA ASP A 36 -7.96 4.30 3.08
C ASP A 36 -7.04 3.10 3.39
N PHE A 37 -6.61 2.95 4.66
CA PHE A 37 -5.96 1.74 5.15
C PHE A 37 -6.91 0.53 5.14
N ASP A 38 -8.15 0.68 5.61
CA ASP A 38 -9.14 -0.41 5.59
C ASP A 38 -9.48 -0.83 4.15
N ALA A 39 -9.58 0.13 3.24
CA ALA A 39 -9.79 -0.14 1.82
C ALA A 39 -8.59 -0.87 1.18
N LEU A 40 -7.36 -0.45 1.50
CA LEU A 40 -6.14 -1.15 1.07
C LEU A 40 -6.07 -2.56 1.68
N TYR A 41 -6.42 -2.70 2.96
CA TYR A 41 -6.42 -3.98 3.66
C TYR A 41 -7.43 -4.95 3.04
N GLY A 42 -8.64 -4.46 2.69
CA GLY A 42 -9.63 -5.23 1.93
C GLY A 42 -9.10 -5.65 0.55
N CYS A 43 -8.39 -4.75 -0.16
CA CYS A 43 -7.74 -5.10 -1.42
C CYS A 43 -6.66 -6.17 -1.21
N PHE A 44 -5.87 -6.11 -0.14
CA PHE A 44 -4.87 -7.13 0.19
C PHE A 44 -5.48 -8.49 0.50
N GLN A 45 -6.59 -8.52 1.24
CA GLN A 45 -7.27 -9.78 1.56
C GLN A 45 -7.88 -10.42 0.31
N SER A 46 -8.43 -9.60 -0.59
CA SER A 46 -9.14 -10.09 -1.77
C SER A 46 -8.18 -10.37 -2.96
N HIS A 47 -7.08 -9.64 -3.07
CA HIS A 47 -6.15 -9.69 -4.20
C HIS A 47 -4.67 -9.68 -3.72
N PRO A 48 -4.24 -10.63 -2.87
CA PRO A 48 -2.93 -10.59 -2.24
C PRO A 48 -1.77 -10.56 -3.25
N ASP A 49 -1.95 -11.22 -4.39
CA ASP A 49 -0.96 -11.30 -5.46
C ASP A 49 -1.09 -10.18 -6.51
N ASP A 50 -1.97 -9.20 -6.32
CA ASP A 50 -2.17 -8.10 -7.27
C ASP A 50 -2.08 -6.71 -6.65
N VAL A 51 -2.00 -6.62 -5.33
CA VAL A 51 -1.59 -5.39 -4.67
C VAL A 51 -0.05 -5.31 -4.68
N ARG A 52 0.46 -4.20 -5.20
CA ARG A 52 1.89 -3.97 -5.42
C ARG A 52 2.30 -2.59 -4.96
N ILE A 53 3.58 -2.44 -4.62
CA ILE A 53 4.21 -1.13 -4.45
C ILE A 53 4.37 -0.50 -5.83
N ALA A 54 3.74 0.65 -6.06
CA ALA A 54 3.85 1.43 -7.28
C ALA A 54 4.98 2.46 -7.19
N LYS A 55 5.14 3.10 -6.03
CA LYS A 55 6.19 4.11 -5.78
C LYS A 55 6.62 4.04 -4.31
N VAL A 56 7.91 4.25 -4.06
CA VAL A 56 8.44 4.58 -2.73
C VAL A 56 9.05 5.97 -2.82
N ASP A 57 8.66 6.85 -1.90
CA ASP A 57 9.11 8.23 -1.77
C ASP A 57 9.83 8.38 -0.43
N VAL A 58 11.14 8.11 -0.44
CA VAL A 58 11.95 8.05 0.78
C VAL A 58 12.15 9.44 1.40
N GLU A 59 12.08 10.50 0.60
CA GLU A 59 12.24 11.89 1.10
C GLU A 59 11.07 12.34 1.97
N HIS A 60 9.88 11.79 1.72
CA HIS A 60 8.63 12.13 2.40
C HIS A 60 8.04 10.97 3.19
N ASP A 61 8.82 9.90 3.40
CA ASP A 61 8.36 8.67 4.06
C ASP A 61 7.07 8.08 3.44
N GLY A 62 6.84 8.29 2.15
CA GLY A 62 5.61 7.93 1.45
C GLY A 62 5.74 6.62 0.66
N ILE A 63 4.70 5.79 0.67
CA ILE A 63 4.59 4.61 -0.19
C ILE A 63 3.26 4.62 -0.93
N GLN A 64 3.32 4.41 -2.22
CA GLN A 64 2.16 4.24 -3.07
C GLN A 64 1.96 2.76 -3.38
N PHE A 65 0.74 2.28 -3.16
CA PHE A 65 0.28 0.96 -3.54
C PHE A 65 -0.72 1.04 -4.68
N ARG A 66 -0.72 0.01 -5.53
CA ARG A 66 -1.69 -0.15 -6.59
C ARG A 66 -2.29 -1.54 -6.53
N CYS A 67 -3.61 -1.61 -6.53
CA CYS A 67 -4.36 -2.84 -6.76
C CYS A 67 -4.71 -2.92 -8.25
N ARG A 68 -4.22 -3.93 -8.97
CA ARG A 68 -4.51 -4.07 -10.41
C ARG A 68 -5.99 -4.38 -10.69
N PRO A 69 -6.63 -5.38 -10.06
CA PRO A 69 -8.05 -5.70 -10.27
C PRO A 69 -9.01 -4.56 -9.96
N CYS A 70 -8.76 -3.82 -8.88
CA CYS A 70 -9.63 -2.71 -8.49
C CYS A 70 -9.30 -1.40 -9.22
N HIS A 71 -8.18 -1.34 -9.96
CA HIS A 71 -7.63 -0.10 -10.54
C HIS A 71 -7.48 1.06 -9.53
N ARG A 72 -7.33 0.73 -8.23
CA ARG A 72 -7.18 1.70 -7.14
C ARG A 72 -5.72 1.96 -6.82
N ILE A 73 -5.42 3.21 -6.48
CA ILE A 73 -4.11 3.66 -6.01
C ILE A 73 -4.28 4.21 -4.60
N PHE A 74 -3.40 3.78 -3.70
CA PHE A 74 -3.39 4.16 -2.29
C PHE A 74 -2.04 4.80 -1.99
N ALA A 75 -2.01 6.01 -1.44
CA ALA A 75 -0.80 6.62 -0.91
C ALA A 75 -0.85 6.52 0.62
N LEU A 76 0.26 6.16 1.24
CA LEU A 76 0.37 6.00 2.69
C LEU A 76 1.72 6.54 3.14
N ASP A 77 1.72 7.28 4.23
CA ASP A 77 2.96 7.62 4.93
C ASP A 77 3.37 6.44 5.83
N VAL A 78 4.67 6.18 5.92
CA VAL A 78 5.21 4.96 6.54
C VAL A 78 6.34 5.34 7.47
N CYS A 79 6.10 5.24 8.78
CA CYS A 79 7.14 5.58 9.77
C CYS A 79 8.29 4.56 9.84
N LEU A 80 8.17 3.36 9.26
CA LEU A 80 9.23 2.35 9.25
C LEU A 80 9.12 1.41 8.03
N PHE A 81 10.12 1.42 7.16
CA PHE A 81 10.26 0.49 6.03
C PHE A 81 11.44 -0.46 6.25
N GLU A 82 11.15 -1.70 6.64
CA GLU A 82 12.18 -2.73 6.86
C GLU A 82 12.22 -3.72 5.69
N THR A 83 13.41 -3.87 5.12
CA THR A 83 13.69 -4.92 4.13
C THR A 83 14.38 -6.08 4.83
N TYR A 84 13.71 -7.23 4.90
CA TYR A 84 14.34 -8.47 5.33
C TYR A 84 14.97 -9.16 4.12
N GLN A 85 16.30 -9.18 4.07
CA GLN A 85 17.07 -10.12 3.26
C GLN A 85 17.46 -11.31 4.14
N SER A 86 17.15 -12.53 3.69
CA SER A 86 17.71 -13.77 4.22
C SER A 86 19.05 -14.08 3.56
#